data_AF-A0A955NFD2-F1
#
_entry.id   AF-A0A955NFD2-F1
#
_cell.length_a   1.000
_cell.length_b   1.000
_cell.length_c   1.000
_cell.angle_alpha   90.00
_cell.angle_beta   90.00
_cell.angle_gamma   90.00
#
_symmetry.space_group_name_H-M   'P 1'
#
loop_
_entity.id
_entity.type
_entity.pdbx_description
1 polymer ?
#
loop_
_entity_poly.entity_id
_entity_poly.type
_entity_poly.pdbx_seq_one_letter_code
_entity_poly.pdbx_strand_id
1 'polypeptide(L)'
;MTTETQVIDEGGHDHEHAHSPHLQHHFDTLDQQFNAGKLGMWLFLATEILLFGGLFVAYAIYRNLHPEIFEYGHHFLDPKLGGINTAVLILSSFTMAAAVRFAQEGKQGMLKLCLVLTLCGACGFLGIKYIEYSHKMVHGIFPGKYYNPDEHIL
;
A
#
# COMPACT_ATOMS: atom_id res chain seq x y z
N MET A 1 -70.37 -20.64 -35.51
CA MET A 1 -69.66 -19.75 -34.57
C MET A 1 -68.34 -20.43 -34.26
N THR A 2 -67.30 -20.03 -34.98
CA THR A 2 -65.93 -20.58 -34.92
C THR A 2 -65.17 -19.80 -33.85
N THR A 3 -64.73 -20.46 -32.79
CA THR A 3 -63.87 -19.82 -31.77
C THR A 3 -62.43 -19.94 -32.23
N GLU A 4 -61.86 -18.81 -32.64
CA GLU A 4 -60.47 -18.67 -33.05
C GLU A 4 -59.51 -18.84 -31.87
N THR A 5 -58.41 -19.50 -32.19
CA THR A 5 -57.18 -19.68 -31.42
C THR A 5 -56.65 -18.34 -30.88
N GLN A 6 -56.64 -18.16 -29.55
CA GLN A 6 -55.75 -17.19 -28.92
C GLN A 6 -54.35 -17.81 -28.81
N VAL A 7 -53.49 -17.37 -29.72
CA VAL A 7 -52.04 -17.56 -29.64
C VAL A 7 -51.54 -16.74 -28.46
N ILE A 8 -50.87 -17.42 -27.53
CA ILE A 8 -50.15 -16.82 -26.41
C ILE A 8 -48.95 -16.09 -27.03
N ASP A 9 -49.02 -14.77 -27.05
CA ASP A 9 -47.94 -13.88 -27.45
C ASP A 9 -46.83 -13.97 -26.38
N GLU A 10 -45.74 -14.67 -26.70
CA GLU A 10 -44.50 -14.60 -25.91
C GLU A 10 -43.91 -13.21 -26.09
N GLY A 11 -44.39 -12.27 -25.26
CA GLY A 11 -43.77 -10.98 -25.07
C GLY A 11 -42.35 -11.17 -24.56
N GLY A 12 -41.39 -11.13 -25.50
CA GLY A 12 -39.97 -11.05 -25.23
C GLY A 12 -39.72 -9.93 -24.24
N HIS A 13 -39.26 -10.31 -23.05
CA HIS A 13 -38.68 -9.39 -22.10
C HIS A 13 -37.32 -8.96 -22.65
N ASP A 14 -37.36 -7.96 -23.54
CA ASP A 14 -36.20 -7.20 -23.93
C ASP A 14 -35.70 -6.45 -22.69
N HIS A 15 -34.85 -7.13 -21.93
CA HIS A 15 -34.03 -6.49 -20.90
C HIS A 15 -33.08 -5.55 -21.63
N GLU A 16 -33.53 -4.30 -21.79
CA GLU A 16 -32.74 -3.18 -22.25
C GLU A 16 -31.61 -2.95 -21.24
N HIS A 17 -30.53 -3.71 -21.39
CA HIS A 17 -29.31 -3.58 -20.60
C HIS A 17 -28.71 -2.23 -20.94
N ALA A 18 -29.06 -1.20 -20.16
CA ALA A 18 -28.39 0.08 -20.17
C ALA A 18 -26.91 -0.17 -19.84
N HIS A 19 -26.08 -0.32 -20.87
CA HIS A 19 -24.64 -0.48 -20.72
C HIS A 19 -24.08 0.79 -20.07
N SER A 20 -23.85 0.73 -18.76
CA SER A 20 -23.20 1.83 -18.06
C SER A 20 -21.79 1.99 -18.63
N PRO A 21 -21.35 3.20 -19.03
CA PRO A 21 -20.03 3.41 -19.65
C PRO A 21 -18.83 2.97 -18.80
N HIS A 22 -19.05 2.73 -17.50
CA HIS A 22 -18.03 2.35 -16.53
C HIS A 22 -17.94 0.84 -16.27
N LEU A 23 -18.89 0.04 -16.79
CA LEU A 23 -18.88 -1.42 -16.65
C LEU A 23 -17.91 -2.02 -17.67
N GLN A 24 -16.91 -2.75 -17.19
CA GLN A 24 -16.01 -3.47 -18.08
C GLN A 24 -16.72 -4.69 -18.67
N HIS A 25 -16.44 -5.00 -19.94
CA HIS A 25 -17.11 -6.07 -20.69
C HIS A 25 -16.89 -7.49 -20.13
N HIS A 26 -15.92 -7.68 -19.22
CA HIS A 26 -15.68 -8.95 -18.53
C HIS A 26 -16.53 -9.14 -17.25
N PHE A 27 -17.34 -8.15 -16.87
CA PHE A 27 -18.23 -8.23 -15.72
C PHE A 27 -19.68 -8.10 -16.16
N ASP A 28 -20.54 -8.88 -15.51
CA ASP A 28 -21.97 -8.87 -15.78
C ASP A 28 -22.67 -7.71 -15.05
N THR A 29 -22.10 -7.25 -13.92
CA THR A 29 -22.66 -6.17 -13.08
C THR A 29 -21.58 -5.28 -12.46
N LEU A 30 -21.95 -4.04 -12.11
CA LEU A 30 -21.05 -3.10 -11.40
C LEU A 30 -20.67 -3.61 -10.00
N ASP A 31 -21.60 -4.28 -9.31
CA ASP A 31 -21.35 -4.87 -7.99
C ASP A 31 -20.31 -5.99 -8.07
N GLN A 32 -20.40 -6.85 -9.09
CA GLN A 32 -19.40 -7.88 -9.35
C GLN A 32 -18.02 -7.27 -9.64
N GLN A 33 -17.94 -6.22 -10.47
CA GLN A 33 -16.71 -5.49 -10.76
C GLN A 33 -16.07 -4.91 -9.47
N PHE A 34 -16.87 -4.27 -8.62
CA PHE A 34 -16.40 -3.71 -7.35
C PHE A 34 -15.90 -4.81 -6.38
N ASN A 35 -16.66 -5.89 -6.24
CA ASN A 35 -16.31 -7.00 -5.37
C ASN A 35 -15.03 -7.72 -5.83
N ALA A 36 -14.88 -7.90 -7.16
CA ALA A 36 -13.65 -8.46 -7.73
C ALA A 36 -12.43 -7.56 -7.46
N GLY A 37 -12.57 -6.24 -7.64
CA GLY A 37 -11.51 -5.28 -7.33
C GLY A 37 -11.13 -5.30 -5.84
N LYS A 38 -12.12 -5.37 -4.95
CA LYS A 38 -11.90 -5.50 -3.50
C LYS A 38 -11.15 -6.79 -3.15
N LEU A 39 -11.56 -7.92 -3.73
CA LEU A 39 -10.88 -9.20 -3.54
C LEU A 39 -9.42 -9.15 -4.03
N GLY A 40 -9.19 -8.54 -5.19
CA GLY A 40 -7.85 -8.33 -5.74
C GLY A 40 -6.94 -7.54 -4.78
N MET A 41 -7.45 -6.45 -4.19
CA MET A 41 -6.71 -5.69 -3.19
C MET A 41 -6.39 -6.50 -1.93
N TRP A 42 -7.32 -7.34 -1.44
CA TRP A 42 -7.06 -8.22 -0.30
C TRP A 42 -5.98 -9.26 -0.58
N LEU A 43 -6.01 -9.88 -1.76
CA LEU A 43 -4.98 -10.85 -2.18
C LEU A 43 -3.61 -10.18 -2.31
N PHE A 44 -3.55 -8.99 -2.91
CA PHE A 44 -2.32 -8.20 -2.99
C PHE A 44 -1.74 -7.87 -1.60
N LEU A 45 -2.58 -7.41 -0.67
CA LEU A 45 -2.13 -7.15 0.71
C LEU A 45 -1.64 -8.43 1.40
N ALA A 46 -2.29 -9.57 1.17
CA ALA A 46 -1.83 -10.85 1.72
C ALA A 46 -0.45 -11.25 1.18
N THR A 47 -0.17 -11.00 -0.10
CA THR A 47 1.16 -11.28 -0.67
C THR A 47 2.25 -10.38 -0.08
N GLU A 48 1.96 -9.11 0.18
CA GLU A 48 2.91 -8.21 0.85
C GLU A 48 3.19 -8.66 2.29
N ILE A 49 2.17 -9.12 3.03
CA ILE A 49 2.35 -9.69 4.38
C ILE A 49 3.27 -10.92 4.33
N LEU A 50 3.11 -11.79 3.34
CA LEU A 50 4.00 -12.96 3.16
C LEU A 50 5.42 -12.56 2.81
N LEU A 51 5.60 -11.55 1.95
CA LEU A 51 6.91 -11.00 1.58
C LEU A 51 7.65 -10.46 2.81
N PHE A 52 7.01 -9.60 3.59
CA PHE A 52 7.61 -9.07 4.83
C PHE A 52 7.76 -10.14 5.91
N GLY A 53 6.86 -11.11 5.98
CA GLY A 53 6.97 -12.27 6.86
C GLY A 53 8.25 -13.08 6.59
N GLY A 54 8.54 -13.36 5.32
CA GLY A 54 9.80 -13.99 4.91
C GLY A 54 11.04 -13.17 5.31
N LEU A 55 10.99 -11.85 5.13
CA LEU A 55 12.06 -10.94 5.56
C LEU A 55 12.27 -10.97 7.08
N PHE A 56 11.21 -11.02 7.87
CA PHE A 56 11.31 -11.11 9.33
C PHE A 56 11.86 -12.46 9.79
N VAL A 57 11.47 -13.57 9.15
CA VAL A 57 12.05 -14.90 9.44
C VAL A 57 13.54 -14.90 9.13
N ALA A 58 13.95 -14.36 7.98
CA ALA A 58 15.36 -14.20 7.64
C ALA A 58 16.10 -13.36 8.68
N TYR A 59 15.55 -12.18 9.05
CA TYR A 59 16.11 -11.33 10.10
C TYR A 59 16.28 -12.09 11.43
N ALA A 60 15.27 -12.85 11.86
CA ALA A 60 15.31 -13.60 13.11
C ALA A 60 16.39 -14.70 13.10
N ILE A 61 16.52 -15.44 11.99
CA ILE A 61 17.58 -16.45 11.83
C ILE A 61 18.96 -15.79 11.90
N TYR A 62 19.19 -14.73 11.13
CA TYR A 62 20.48 -14.02 11.13
C TYR A 62 20.80 -13.38 12.48
N ARG A 63 19.80 -12.84 13.19
CA ARG A 63 19.98 -12.28 14.54
C ARG A 63 20.43 -13.32 15.55
N ASN A 64 19.95 -14.56 15.43
CA ASN A 64 20.36 -15.66 16.30
C ASN A 64 21.74 -16.23 15.93
N LEU A 65 22.09 -16.27 14.63
CA LEU A 65 23.37 -16.80 14.16
C LEU A 65 24.56 -15.85 14.40
N HIS A 66 24.32 -14.54 14.43
CA HIS A 66 25.38 -13.51 14.52
C HIS A 66 25.08 -12.41 15.55
N PRO A 67 24.85 -12.75 16.84
CA PRO A 67 24.43 -11.78 17.84
C PRO A 67 25.42 -10.60 18.00
N GLU A 68 26.73 -10.85 17.88
CA GLU A 68 27.76 -9.82 18.03
C GLU A 68 27.68 -8.70 16.97
N ILE A 69 27.43 -9.04 15.69
CA ILE A 69 27.31 -8.07 14.59
C ILE A 69 26.10 -7.16 14.81
N PHE A 70 25.07 -7.74 15.41
CA PHE A 70 23.77 -7.15 15.64
C PHE A 70 23.71 -6.28 16.91
N GLU A 71 24.62 -6.50 17.86
CA GLU A 71 24.89 -5.60 18.98
C GLU A 71 25.66 -4.36 18.49
N TYR A 72 26.72 -4.57 17.70
CA TYR A 72 27.49 -3.49 17.08
C TYR A 72 26.64 -2.60 16.17
N GLY A 73 25.78 -3.20 15.34
CA GLY A 73 24.89 -2.49 14.41
C GLY A 73 23.87 -1.56 15.10
N HIS A 74 23.52 -1.81 16.37
CA HIS A 74 22.55 -0.98 17.10
C HIS A 74 23.10 0.44 17.35
N HIS A 75 24.42 0.59 17.49
CA HIS A 75 25.06 1.89 17.71
C HIS A 75 24.98 2.83 16.48
N PHE A 76 24.72 2.28 15.29
CA PHE A 76 24.59 3.04 14.04
C PHE A 76 23.13 3.41 13.70
N LEU A 77 22.18 3.08 14.59
CA LEU A 77 20.79 3.51 14.47
C LEU A 77 20.55 4.74 15.33
N ASP A 78 20.02 5.81 14.72
CA ASP A 78 19.51 6.96 15.47
C ASP A 78 18.02 6.72 15.81
N PRO A 79 17.68 6.43 17.08
CA PRO A 79 16.30 6.17 17.49
C PRO A 79 15.41 7.43 17.40
N LYS A 80 15.98 8.64 17.48
CA LYS A 80 15.21 9.89 17.40
C LYS A 80 14.75 10.13 15.96
N LEU A 81 15.66 9.96 14.99
CA LEU A 81 15.30 10.05 13.57
C LEU A 81 14.30 8.95 13.17
N GLY A 82 14.49 7.74 13.68
CA GLY A 82 13.52 6.64 13.53
C GLY A 82 12.13 7.02 14.06
N GLY A 83 12.06 7.51 15.30
CA GLY A 83 10.80 7.89 15.95
C GLY A 83 10.07 9.04 15.26
N ILE A 84 10.80 10.09 14.83
CA ILE A 84 10.22 11.19 14.05
C ILE A 84 9.61 10.65 12.76
N ASN A 85 10.33 9.77 12.06
CA ASN A 85 9.85 9.24 10.80
C ASN A 85 8.61 8.35 10.98
N THR A 86 8.56 7.57 12.06
CA THR A 86 7.35 6.81 12.44
C THR A 86 6.17 7.74 12.72
N ALA A 87 6.38 8.86 13.43
CA ALA A 87 5.32 9.84 13.66
C ALA A 87 4.79 10.45 12.35
N VAL A 88 5.69 10.77 11.40
CA VAL A 88 5.30 11.25 10.06
C VAL A 88 4.44 10.22 9.33
N LEU A 89 4.82 8.93 9.35
CA LEU A 89 4.06 7.87 8.70
C LEU A 89 2.68 7.66 9.33
N ILE A 90 2.58 7.69 10.66
CA ILE A 90 1.30 7.56 11.38
C ILE A 90 0.36 8.73 11.01
N LEU A 91 0.89 9.96 11.01
CA LEU A 91 0.11 11.13 10.61
C LEU A 91 -0.32 11.06 9.13
N SER A 92 0.55 10.58 8.24
CA SER A 92 0.22 10.38 6.83
C SER A 92 -0.86 9.29 6.63
N SER A 93 -0.81 8.21 7.41
CA SER A 93 -1.87 7.19 7.42
C SER A 93 -3.21 7.78 7.89
N PHE A 94 -3.19 8.62 8.93
CA PHE A 94 -4.37 9.32 9.40
C PHE A 94 -4.96 10.26 8.33
N THR A 95 -4.13 11.03 7.62
CA THR A 95 -4.61 11.90 6.54
C THR A 95 -5.23 11.09 5.40
N MET A 96 -4.70 9.92 5.09
CA MET A 96 -5.30 9.02 4.10
C MET A 96 -6.68 8.47 4.55
N ALA A 97 -6.81 8.06 5.81
CA ALA A 97 -8.09 7.62 6.36
C ALA A 97 -9.13 8.76 6.35
N ALA A 98 -8.73 9.97 6.71
CA ALA A 98 -9.58 11.17 6.63
C ALA A 98 -9.99 11.47 5.18
N ALA A 99 -9.08 11.28 4.21
CA ALA A 99 -9.39 11.44 2.78
C ALA A 99 -10.53 10.51 2.34
N VAL A 100 -10.50 9.22 2.73
CA VAL A 100 -11.56 8.26 2.43
C VAL A 100 -12.91 8.72 2.99
N ARG A 101 -12.92 9.22 4.23
CA ARG A 101 -14.14 9.77 4.83
C ARG A 101 -14.67 10.99 4.05
N PHE A 102 -13.80 11.93 3.68
CA PHE A 102 -14.22 13.09 2.89
C PHE A 102 -14.69 12.72 1.48
N ALA A 103 -14.16 11.65 0.89
CA ALA A 103 -14.68 11.10 -0.36
C ALA A 103 -16.12 10.59 -0.19
N GLN A 104 -16.40 9.86 0.91
CA GLN A 104 -17.75 9.39 1.23
C GLN A 104 -18.74 10.54 1.50
N GLU A 105 -18.28 11.62 2.13
CA GLU A 105 -19.09 12.83 2.39
C GLU A 105 -19.20 13.78 1.17
N GLY A 106 -18.59 13.45 0.03
CA GLY A 106 -18.61 14.28 -1.18
C GLY A 106 -17.78 15.58 -1.10
N LYS A 107 -16.95 15.74 -0.07
CA LYS A 107 -16.14 16.96 0.19
C LYS A 107 -14.83 16.94 -0.62
N GLN A 108 -14.95 17.20 -1.92
CA GLN A 108 -13.84 17.11 -2.89
C GLN A 108 -12.61 17.99 -2.54
N GLY A 109 -12.81 19.18 -1.99
CA GLY A 109 -11.71 20.06 -1.60
C GLY A 109 -10.86 19.48 -0.46
N MET A 110 -11.51 18.96 0.58
CA MET A 110 -10.84 18.35 1.73
C MET A 110 -10.20 17.01 1.37
N LEU A 111 -10.86 16.21 0.52
CA LEU A 111 -10.28 14.99 -0.06
C LEU A 111 -8.93 15.28 -0.74
N LYS A 112 -8.89 16.25 -1.66
CA LYS A 112 -7.66 16.61 -2.38
C LYS A 112 -6.57 17.10 -1.42
N LEU A 113 -6.92 17.95 -0.46
CA LEU A 113 -5.99 18.44 0.55
C LEU A 113 -5.38 17.28 1.34
N CYS A 114 -6.20 16.36 1.85
CA CYS A 114 -5.72 15.20 2.60
C CYS A 114 -4.80 14.30 1.77
N LEU A 115 -5.10 14.08 0.49
CA LEU A 115 -4.21 13.30 -0.41
C LEU A 115 -2.85 13.98 -0.62
N VAL A 116 -2.83 15.31 -0.80
CA VAL A 116 -1.59 16.07 -0.92
C VAL A 116 -0.77 15.97 0.38
N LEU A 117 -1.41 16.11 1.54
CA LEU A 117 -0.73 15.95 2.82
C LEU A 117 -0.13 14.55 3.01
N THR A 118 -0.87 13.50 2.64
CA THR A 118 -0.38 12.12 2.65
C THR A 118 0.88 11.98 1.78
N LEU A 119 0.84 12.52 0.55
CA LEU A 119 1.97 12.48 -0.39
C LEU A 119 3.17 13.27 0.13
N CYS A 120 2.97 14.46 0.69
CA CYS A 120 4.03 15.23 1.33
C CYS A 120 4.68 14.47 2.49
N GLY A 121 3.89 13.77 3.32
CA GLY A 121 4.40 12.91 4.37
C GLY A 121 5.25 11.76 3.83
N ALA A 122 4.82 11.12 2.73
CA ALA A 122 5.59 10.07 2.07
C ALA A 122 6.92 10.58 1.47
N CYS A 123 6.90 11.75 0.83
CA CYS A 123 8.13 12.39 0.32
C CYS A 123 9.07 12.79 1.47
N GLY A 124 8.53 13.31 2.59
CA GLY A 124 9.30 13.62 3.79
C GLY A 124 10.00 12.38 4.36
N PHE A 125 9.27 11.26 4.48
CA PHE A 125 9.83 9.96 4.88
C PHE A 125 11.00 9.54 3.97
N LEU A 126 10.78 9.63 2.65
CA LEU A 126 11.78 9.22 1.66
C LEU A 126 13.03 10.12 1.70
N GLY A 127 12.85 11.43 1.90
CA GLY A 127 13.95 12.39 2.03
C GLY A 127 14.81 12.15 3.27
N ILE A 128 14.19 11.91 4.42
CA ILE A 128 14.91 11.55 5.66
C ILE A 128 15.72 10.27 5.45
N LYS A 129 15.11 9.24 4.86
CA LYS A 129 15.81 7.99 4.57
C LYS A 129 16.94 8.19 3.57
N TYR A 130 16.74 8.97 2.52
CA TYR A 130 17.78 9.26 1.54
C TYR A 130 19.01 9.92 2.18
N ILE A 131 18.81 10.91 3.06
CA ILE A 131 19.92 11.60 3.76
C ILE A 131 20.61 10.63 4.73
N GLU A 132 19.85 9.88 5.53
CA GLU A 132 20.39 8.92 6.49
C GLU A 132 21.24 7.84 5.80
N TYR A 133 20.75 7.29 4.69
CA TYR A 133 21.49 6.33 3.89
C TYR A 133 22.70 6.97 3.22
N SER A 134 22.58 8.19 2.68
CA SER A 134 23.71 8.87 2.03
C SER A 134 24.84 9.19 3.00
N HIS A 135 24.55 9.61 4.22
CA HIS A 135 25.56 9.74 5.28
C HIS A 135 26.20 8.38 5.62
N LYS A 136 25.41 7.30 5.73
CA LYS A 136 25.92 5.94 5.97
C LYS A 136 26.76 5.39 4.81
N MET A 137 26.46 5.80 3.56
CA MET A 137 27.25 5.46 2.36
C MET A 137 28.64 6.11 2.40
N VAL A 138 28.76 7.33 2.93
CA VAL A 138 30.04 8.04 3.05
C VAL A 138 30.94 7.41 4.14
N HIS A 139 30.36 6.74 5.14
CA HIS A 139 31.08 6.06 6.22
C HIS A 139 31.43 4.58 5.94
N GLY A 140 31.41 4.14 4.67
CA GLY A 140 31.96 2.83 4.28
C GLY A 140 31.15 1.59 4.70
N ILE A 141 29.91 1.76 5.17
CA ILE A 141 29.03 0.67 5.63
C ILE A 141 28.30 0.04 4.44
N PHE A 142 29.03 -0.60 3.52
CA PHE A 142 28.45 -1.29 2.38
C PHE A 142 28.10 -2.75 2.71
N PRO A 143 27.01 -3.31 2.15
CA PRO A 143 26.79 -4.75 2.19
C PRO A 143 27.81 -5.48 1.28
N GLY A 144 28.45 -6.52 1.82
CA GLY A 144 29.34 -7.40 1.06
C GLY A 144 30.79 -6.90 0.97
N LYS A 145 31.41 -7.01 -0.21
CA LYS A 145 32.86 -6.79 -0.41
C LYS A 145 33.37 -5.36 -0.20
N TYR A 146 32.49 -4.39 0.01
CA TYR A 146 32.85 -2.97 0.16
C TYR A 146 32.67 -2.47 1.60
N TYR A 147 32.47 -3.37 2.57
CA TYR A 147 32.50 -3.04 3.99
C TYR A 147 33.91 -2.62 4.40
N ASN A 148 34.12 -1.31 4.59
CA ASN A 148 35.40 -0.75 5.04
C ASN A 148 35.12 0.40 6.01
N PRO A 149 34.79 0.11 7.28
CA PRO A 149 34.54 1.14 8.28
C PRO A 149 35.83 1.92 8.56
N ASP A 150 35.77 3.25 8.59
CA ASP A 150 36.91 4.08 8.99
C ASP A 150 37.34 3.74 10.43
N GLU A 151 38.64 3.53 10.65
CA GLU A 151 39.26 3.14 11.94
C GLU A 151 38.98 4.10 13.11
N HIS A 152 38.42 5.28 12.86
CA HIS A 152 38.14 6.31 13.87
C HIS A 152 36.82 6.12 14.65
N ILE A 153 36.11 5.01 14.46
CA ILE A 153 34.89 4.65 15.22
C ILE A 153 35.11 3.39 16.10
N LEU A 154 36.38 3.06 16.40
CA LEU A 154 36.75 2.09 17.46
C LEU A 154 37.01 2.80 18.78
#